data_AF-A0A0A6UJV2-F1
#
_entry.id   AF-A0A0A6UJV2-F1
#
_cell.length_a   1.000
_cell.length_b   1.000
_cell.length_c   1.000
_cell.angle_alpha   90.00
_cell.angle_beta   90.00
_cell.angle_gamma   90.00
#
_symmetry.space_group_name_H-M   'P 1'
#
loop_
_entity.id
_entity.type
_entity.pdbx_description
1 polymer ?
#
loop_
_entity_poly.entity_id
_entity_poly.type
_entity_poly.pdbx_seq_one_letter_code
_entity_poly.pdbx_strand_id
1 'polypeptide(L)'
;MSELEPMDFDRADYRTVLRRLTTLDEKAAELRDEAHRWHTERRRAADAAVRDARAEAEAADDAVRAAQRDLEQVDARAAGLWSEFVHRVGPAAERFGRTLPPASIPRQRGDEERPRDARDYLDEVETRVKYTPPARPITFGTKVLFVVLGVAGGVLGAIGNGVVRSTGEAAGGDWQQAAPVVALLVLLLLPVLAVVTAKLVTDRRGTALDTAAVVTVLGTGLATALVLHAAAQLGR
;
A
#
# COMPACT_ATOMS: atom_id res chain seq x y z
N MET A 1 61.73 -33.09 -40.89
CA MET A 1 61.16 -33.32 -42.23
C MET A 1 62.33 -33.42 -43.18
N SER A 2 62.68 -34.64 -43.60
CA SER A 2 63.78 -34.86 -44.54
C SER A 2 63.28 -34.48 -45.93
N GLU A 3 63.94 -33.50 -46.55
CA GLU A 3 63.70 -33.14 -47.95
C GLU A 3 63.91 -34.39 -48.83
N LEU A 4 62.96 -34.63 -49.73
CA LEU A 4 62.96 -35.77 -50.65
C LEU A 4 63.87 -35.43 -51.83
N GLU A 5 65.07 -35.98 -51.83
CA GLU A 5 66.03 -35.83 -52.93
C GLU A 5 65.52 -36.60 -54.18
N PRO A 6 65.30 -35.92 -55.33
CA PRO A 6 64.63 -36.50 -56.49
C PRO A 6 65.49 -37.45 -57.35
N MET A 7 66.65 -37.91 -56.89
CA MET A 7 67.64 -38.63 -57.72
C MET A 7 67.62 -40.16 -57.63
N ASP A 8 66.86 -40.79 -56.74
CA ASP A 8 66.95 -42.25 -56.51
C ASP A 8 66.05 -43.13 -57.41
N PHE A 9 65.22 -42.54 -58.26
CA PHE A 9 64.26 -43.33 -59.06
C PHE A 9 64.88 -44.01 -60.28
N ASP A 10 66.00 -43.52 -60.82
CA ASP A 10 66.65 -44.08 -62.02
C ASP A 10 67.45 -45.38 -61.75
N ARG A 11 67.70 -45.72 -60.48
CA ARG A 11 68.43 -46.94 -60.06
C ARG A 11 67.67 -47.84 -59.08
N ALA A 12 66.47 -47.47 -58.66
CA ALA A 12 65.71 -48.25 -57.69
C ALA A 12 65.09 -49.49 -58.33
N ASP A 13 65.37 -50.67 -57.76
CA ASP A 13 64.67 -51.92 -58.10
C ASP A 13 63.15 -51.74 -57.89
N TYR A 14 62.34 -52.16 -58.88
CA TYR A 14 60.89 -51.99 -58.93
C TYR A 14 60.18 -52.43 -57.63
N ARG A 15 60.68 -53.49 -56.99
CA ARG A 15 60.16 -53.99 -55.72
C ARG A 15 60.29 -52.99 -54.57
N THR A 16 61.38 -52.23 -54.53
CA THR A 16 61.63 -51.19 -53.51
C THR A 16 60.66 -50.03 -53.68
N VAL A 17 60.40 -49.62 -54.93
CA VAL A 17 59.41 -48.58 -55.24
C VAL A 17 58.01 -49.02 -54.82
N LEU A 18 57.61 -50.25 -55.18
CA LEU A 18 56.29 -50.78 -54.81
C LEU A 18 56.11 -50.84 -53.29
N ARG A 19 57.11 -51.34 -52.55
CA ARG A 19 57.08 -51.38 -51.07
C ARG A 19 56.99 -49.98 -50.47
N ARG A 20 57.69 -48.99 -51.04
CA ARG A 20 57.63 -47.61 -50.56
C ARG A 20 56.27 -46.96 -50.83
N LEU A 21 55.67 -47.24 -51.99
CA LEU A 21 54.32 -46.78 -52.31
C LEU A 21 53.28 -47.41 -51.38
N THR A 22 53.37 -48.70 -51.07
CA THR A 22 52.45 -49.34 -50.12
C THR A 22 52.58 -48.74 -48.72
N THR A 23 53.81 -48.52 -48.23
CA THR A 23 54.03 -47.86 -46.93
C THR A 23 53.53 -46.42 -46.91
N LEU A 24 53.65 -45.68 -48.03
CA LEU A 24 53.09 -44.33 -48.13
C LEU A 24 51.56 -44.35 -48.14
N ASP A 25 50.94 -45.32 -48.79
CA ASP A 25 49.48 -45.47 -48.82
C ASP A 25 48.94 -45.86 -47.43
N GLU A 26 49.60 -46.80 -46.75
CA GLU A 26 49.30 -47.16 -45.35
C GLU A 26 49.36 -45.92 -44.44
N LYS A 27 50.44 -45.14 -44.52
CA LYS A 27 50.59 -43.91 -43.74
C LYS A 27 49.55 -42.86 -44.11
N ALA A 28 49.18 -42.74 -45.38
CA ALA A 28 48.13 -41.82 -45.81
C ALA A 28 46.77 -42.26 -45.28
N ALA A 29 46.49 -43.56 -45.21
CA ALA A 29 45.28 -44.11 -44.60
C ALA A 29 45.23 -43.80 -43.09
N GLU A 30 46.33 -44.01 -42.37
CA GLU A 30 46.43 -43.68 -40.94
C GLU A 30 46.17 -42.20 -40.66
N LEU A 31 46.76 -41.29 -41.45
CA LEU A 31 46.55 -39.84 -41.32
C LEU A 31 45.11 -39.43 -41.63
N ARG A 32 44.46 -40.06 -42.61
CA ARG A 32 43.03 -39.83 -42.89
C ARG A 32 42.16 -40.29 -41.73
N ASP A 33 42.44 -41.46 -41.16
CA ASP A 33 41.69 -41.98 -40.02
C ASP A 33 41.86 -41.09 -38.79
N GLU A 34 43.08 -40.59 -38.54
CA GLU A 34 43.35 -39.62 -37.48
C GLU A 34 42.58 -38.31 -37.69
N ALA A 35 42.62 -37.76 -38.91
CA ALA A 35 41.87 -36.55 -39.26
C ALA A 35 40.36 -36.73 -39.05
N HIS A 36 39.80 -37.88 -39.44
CA HIS A 36 38.38 -38.19 -39.21
C HIS A 36 38.05 -38.30 -37.72
N ARG A 37 38.90 -38.96 -36.93
CA ARG A 37 38.72 -39.06 -35.46
C ARG A 37 38.75 -37.67 -34.82
N TRP A 38 39.77 -36.87 -35.13
CA TRP A 38 39.93 -35.52 -34.61
C TRP A 38 38.74 -34.63 -34.97
N HIS A 39 38.30 -34.62 -36.23
CA HIS A 39 37.15 -33.84 -36.67
C HIS A 39 35.86 -34.28 -35.96
N THR A 40 35.65 -35.59 -35.83
CA THR A 40 34.46 -36.14 -35.14
C THR A 40 34.44 -35.75 -33.67
N GLU A 41 35.58 -35.81 -32.99
CA GLU A 41 35.71 -35.38 -31.60
C GLU A 41 35.45 -33.87 -31.44
N ARG A 42 36.05 -33.05 -32.31
CA ARG A 42 35.83 -31.60 -32.31
C ARG A 42 34.37 -31.24 -32.54
N ARG A 43 33.71 -31.90 -33.49
CA ARG A 43 32.29 -31.71 -33.75
C ARG A 43 31.45 -32.10 -32.54
N ARG A 44 31.72 -33.25 -31.90
CA ARG A 44 31.01 -33.68 -30.69
C ARG A 44 31.17 -32.68 -29.54
N ALA A 45 32.38 -32.14 -29.34
CA ALA A 45 32.65 -31.15 -28.32
C ALA A 45 31.90 -29.83 -28.59
N ALA A 46 31.90 -29.36 -29.85
CA ALA A 46 31.15 -28.18 -30.25
C ALA A 46 29.63 -28.38 -30.09
N ASP A 47 29.11 -29.53 -30.53
CA ASP A 47 27.69 -29.87 -30.38
C ASP A 47 27.28 -29.94 -28.90
N ALA A 48 28.17 -30.42 -28.01
CA ALA A 48 27.93 -30.42 -26.57
C ALA A 48 27.88 -28.99 -26.01
N ALA A 49 28.88 -28.16 -26.31
CA ALA A 49 28.93 -26.78 -25.85
C ALA A 49 27.70 -25.96 -26.31
N VAL A 50 27.23 -26.17 -27.54
CA VAL A 50 26.00 -25.52 -28.05
C VAL A 50 24.76 -25.98 -27.29
N ARG A 51 24.65 -27.28 -26.96
CA ARG A 51 23.52 -27.77 -26.16
C ARG A 51 23.53 -27.19 -24.75
N ASP A 52 24.69 -27.11 -24.11
CA ASP A 52 24.82 -26.58 -22.75
C ASP A 52 24.47 -25.09 -22.72
N ALA A 53 25.02 -24.30 -23.66
CA ALA A 53 24.69 -22.88 -23.79
C ALA A 53 23.20 -22.64 -24.06
N ARG A 54 22.56 -23.51 -24.85
CA ARG A 54 21.11 -23.43 -25.10
C ARG A 54 20.31 -23.73 -23.83
N ALA A 55 20.71 -24.73 -23.05
CA ALA A 55 20.05 -25.06 -21.79
C ALA A 55 20.17 -23.91 -20.78
N GLU A 56 21.34 -23.26 -20.71
CA GLU A 56 21.54 -22.07 -19.87
C GLU A 56 20.65 -20.90 -20.31
N ALA A 57 20.53 -20.65 -21.62
CA ALA A 57 19.67 -19.62 -22.15
C ALA A 57 18.18 -19.89 -21.86
N GLU A 58 17.72 -21.14 -22.05
CA GLU A 58 16.35 -21.54 -21.72
C GLU A 58 16.06 -21.38 -20.22
N ALA A 59 17.00 -21.76 -19.35
CA ALA A 59 16.88 -21.57 -17.91
C ALA A 59 16.83 -20.09 -17.50
N ALA A 60 17.65 -19.25 -18.13
CA ALA A 60 17.64 -17.80 -17.90
C ALA A 60 16.31 -17.16 -18.34
N ASP A 61 15.79 -17.55 -19.51
CA ASP A 61 14.49 -17.09 -19.99
C ASP A 61 13.36 -17.47 -19.03
N ASP A 62 13.37 -18.69 -18.52
CA ASP A 62 12.37 -19.14 -17.54
C ASP A 62 12.49 -18.41 -16.21
N ALA A 63 13.71 -18.11 -15.76
CA ALA A 63 13.96 -17.28 -14.58
C ALA A 63 13.44 -15.84 -14.76
N VAL A 64 13.65 -15.24 -15.94
CA VAL A 64 13.12 -13.91 -16.27
C VAL A 64 11.60 -13.91 -16.25
N ARG A 65 10.96 -14.91 -16.88
CA ARG A 65 9.49 -15.03 -16.87
C ARG A 65 8.95 -15.22 -15.45
N ALA A 66 9.64 -15.98 -14.60
CA ALA A 66 9.26 -16.15 -13.21
C ALA A 66 9.36 -14.84 -12.44
N ALA A 67 10.47 -14.11 -12.58
CA ALA A 67 10.67 -12.81 -11.94
C ALA A 67 9.64 -11.76 -12.40
N GLN A 68 9.26 -11.77 -13.67
CA GLN A 68 8.19 -10.89 -14.19
C GLN A 68 6.84 -11.20 -13.56
N ARG A 69 6.47 -12.49 -13.44
CA ARG A 69 5.22 -12.89 -12.77
C ARG A 69 5.21 -12.50 -11.29
N ASP A 70 6.34 -12.66 -10.60
CA ASP A 70 6.46 -12.24 -9.20
C ASP A 70 6.32 -10.72 -9.05
N LEU A 71 6.92 -9.94 -9.96
CA LEU A 71 6.74 -8.48 -10.00
C LEU A 71 5.28 -8.09 -10.22
N GLU A 72 4.60 -8.69 -11.21
CA GLU A 72 3.19 -8.43 -11.47
C GLU A 72 2.30 -8.76 -10.26
N GLN A 73 2.61 -9.85 -9.54
CA GLN A 73 1.88 -10.22 -8.34
C GLN A 73 2.11 -9.22 -7.20
N VAL A 74 3.34 -8.76 -7.00
CA VAL A 74 3.70 -7.72 -6.01
C VAL A 74 2.97 -6.41 -6.32
N ASP A 75 2.98 -5.97 -7.58
CA ASP A 75 2.32 -4.74 -8.02
C ASP A 75 0.80 -4.81 -7.84
N ALA A 76 0.18 -5.93 -8.23
CA ALA A 76 -1.25 -6.15 -8.04
C ALA A 76 -1.63 -6.11 -6.55
N ARG A 77 -0.82 -6.73 -5.68
CA ARG A 77 -1.05 -6.74 -4.22
C ARG A 77 -0.84 -5.35 -3.62
N ALA A 78 0.19 -4.62 -4.03
CA ALA A 78 0.44 -3.25 -3.61
C ALA A 78 -0.71 -2.31 -4.00
N ALA A 79 -1.23 -2.44 -5.23
CA ALA A 79 -2.39 -1.69 -5.69
C ALA A 79 -3.65 -1.99 -4.85
N GLY A 80 -3.88 -3.25 -4.50
CA GLY A 80 -4.97 -3.66 -3.61
C GLY A 80 -4.86 -3.04 -2.22
N LEU A 81 -3.69 -3.13 -1.59
CA LEU A 81 -3.41 -2.53 -0.28
C LEU A 81 -3.55 -1.00 -0.29
N TRP A 82 -3.12 -0.34 -1.37
CA TRP A 82 -3.29 1.09 -1.54
C TRP A 82 -4.76 1.50 -1.63
N SER A 83 -5.55 0.75 -2.42
CA SER A 83 -6.99 0.97 -2.52
C SER A 83 -7.68 0.84 -1.15
N GLU A 84 -7.34 -0.20 -0.38
CA GLU A 84 -7.86 -0.40 0.98
C GLU A 84 -7.47 0.75 1.91
N PHE A 85 -6.21 1.19 1.85
CA PHE A 85 -5.72 2.33 2.62
C PHE A 85 -6.47 3.63 2.28
N VAL A 86 -6.62 3.95 0.99
CA VAL A 86 -7.35 5.14 0.53
C VAL A 86 -8.81 5.08 0.98
N HIS A 87 -9.45 3.92 0.89
CA HIS A 87 -10.83 3.74 1.34
C HIS A 87 -10.98 3.94 2.86
N ARG A 88 -10.02 3.46 3.66
CA ARG A 88 -10.05 3.56 5.13
C ARG A 88 -9.71 4.96 5.64
N VAL A 89 -8.77 5.66 5.00
CA VAL A 89 -8.27 6.97 5.45
C VAL A 89 -9.04 8.15 4.84
N GLY A 90 -9.72 7.95 3.71
CA GLY A 90 -10.59 8.95 3.10
C GLY A 90 -9.84 10.21 2.65
N PRO A 91 -10.36 11.43 2.89
CA PRO A 91 -9.76 12.68 2.39
C PRO A 91 -8.31 12.92 2.82
N ALA A 92 -7.89 12.37 3.98
CA ALA A 92 -6.52 12.49 4.44
C ALA A 92 -5.51 11.70 3.58
N ALA A 93 -5.98 10.76 2.74
CA ALA A 93 -5.15 10.06 1.77
C ALA A 93 -4.86 10.91 0.52
N GLU A 94 -5.67 11.95 0.22
CA GLU A 94 -5.48 12.79 -0.97
C GLU A 94 -4.13 13.49 -1.01
N ARG A 95 -3.53 13.77 0.15
CA ARG A 95 -2.17 14.34 0.28
C ARG A 95 -1.08 13.46 -0.32
N PHE A 96 -1.35 12.16 -0.47
CA PHE A 96 -0.43 11.19 -1.07
C PHE A 96 -0.82 10.83 -2.51
N GLY A 97 -1.86 11.46 -3.06
CA GLY A 97 -2.42 11.14 -4.37
C GLY A 97 -3.48 10.04 -4.30
N ARG A 98 -4.48 10.12 -5.19
CA ARG A 98 -5.52 9.07 -5.33
C ARG A 98 -5.03 7.85 -6.12
N THR A 99 -3.93 8.00 -6.85
CA THR A 99 -3.29 6.94 -7.65
C THR A 99 -2.11 6.36 -6.87
N LEU A 100 -1.82 5.08 -7.10
CA LEU A 100 -0.63 4.43 -6.56
C LEU A 100 0.61 5.27 -6.94
N PRO A 101 1.46 5.67 -5.96
CA PRO A 101 2.68 6.39 -6.28
C PRO A 101 3.54 5.53 -7.22
N PRO A 102 4.28 6.16 -8.16
CA PRO A 102 5.14 5.41 -9.08
C PRO A 102 6.13 4.58 -8.26
N ALA A 103 6.37 3.35 -8.71
CA ALA A 103 7.35 2.46 -8.10
C ALA A 103 8.70 3.16 -8.03
N SER A 104 9.04 3.69 -6.86
CA SER A 104 10.38 4.17 -6.59
C SER A 104 11.18 2.96 -6.17
N ILE A 105 12.31 2.70 -6.82
CA ILE A 105 13.25 1.66 -6.39
C ILE A 105 13.54 1.97 -4.92
N PRO A 106 13.08 1.13 -3.97
CA PRO A 106 13.26 1.43 -2.58
C PRO A 106 14.76 1.54 -2.35
N ARG A 107 15.20 2.56 -1.60
CA ARG A 107 16.39 2.36 -0.78
C ARG A 107 16.00 1.23 0.16
N GLN A 108 16.28 -0.03 -0.23
CA GLN A 108 16.23 -1.16 0.68
C GLN A 108 16.96 -0.67 1.93
N ARG A 109 16.34 -0.80 3.11
CA ARG A 109 17.02 -0.47 4.37
C ARG A 109 18.14 -1.50 4.51
N GLY A 110 19.27 -1.18 3.88
CA GLY A 110 20.31 -2.13 3.49
C GLY A 110 21.34 -2.40 4.57
N ASP A 111 21.01 -2.15 5.84
CA ASP A 111 21.92 -2.39 6.95
C ASP A 111 21.63 -3.70 7.70
N GLU A 112 20.73 -4.56 7.16
CA GLU A 112 20.41 -5.86 7.76
C GLU A 112 21.12 -6.99 6.99
N GLU A 113 21.75 -7.91 7.72
CA GLU A 113 22.52 -9.07 7.23
C GLU A 113 21.72 -10.02 6.30
N ARG A 114 20.40 -9.83 6.18
CA ARG A 114 19.52 -10.56 5.28
C ARG A 114 18.70 -9.58 4.43
N PRO A 115 18.80 -9.62 3.09
CA PRO A 115 17.88 -8.88 2.22
C PRO A 115 16.46 -9.36 2.49
N ARG A 116 15.58 -8.47 2.96
CA ARG A 116 14.16 -8.79 3.12
C ARG A 116 13.49 -8.85 1.75
N ASP A 117 12.57 -9.80 1.60
CA ASP A 117 11.81 -9.95 0.36
C ASP A 117 10.72 -8.87 0.27
N ALA A 118 10.28 -8.54 -0.95
CA ALA A 118 9.18 -7.61 -1.19
C ALA A 118 7.89 -8.06 -0.48
N ARG A 119 7.67 -9.37 -0.37
CA ARG A 119 6.53 -9.97 0.32
C ARG A 119 6.50 -9.62 1.81
N ASP A 120 7.65 -9.61 2.48
CA ASP A 120 7.73 -9.27 3.91
C ASP A 120 7.26 -7.83 4.17
N TYR A 121 7.62 -6.90 3.28
CA TYR A 121 7.17 -5.51 3.38
C TYR A 121 5.67 -5.38 3.13
N LEU A 122 5.12 -6.14 2.17
CA LEU A 122 3.68 -6.15 1.90
C LEU A 122 2.89 -6.73 3.08
N ASP A 123 3.39 -7.78 3.73
CA ASP A 123 2.77 -8.40 4.91
C ASP A 123 2.76 -7.44 6.11
N GLU A 124 3.86 -6.69 6.31
CA GLU A 124 3.94 -5.64 7.33
C GLU A 124 2.92 -4.52 7.07
N VAL A 125 2.80 -4.08 5.81
CA VAL A 125 1.83 -3.06 5.40
C VAL A 125 0.41 -3.58 5.57
N GLU A 126 0.12 -4.80 5.15
CA GLU A 126 -1.20 -5.42 5.33
C GLU A 126 -1.60 -5.46 6.81
N THR A 127 -0.67 -5.85 7.68
CA THR A 127 -0.88 -5.86 9.13
C THR A 127 -1.22 -4.46 9.65
N ARG A 128 -0.47 -3.44 9.20
CA ARG A 128 -0.70 -2.05 9.61
C ARG A 128 -1.98 -1.45 9.04
N VAL A 129 -2.33 -1.78 7.81
CA VAL A 129 -3.55 -1.34 7.15
C VAL A 129 -4.74 -1.95 7.90
N LYS A 130 -4.73 -3.26 8.17
CA LYS A 130 -5.78 -3.97 8.91
C LYS A 130 -5.88 -3.59 10.38
N TYR A 131 -4.81 -3.06 10.97
CA TYR A 131 -4.80 -2.63 12.37
C TYR A 131 -5.79 -1.48 12.59
N THR A 132 -6.88 -1.77 13.29
CA THR A 132 -7.81 -0.76 13.79
C THR A 132 -7.35 -0.37 15.20
N PRO A 133 -6.91 0.88 15.42
CA PRO A 133 -6.50 1.29 16.76
C PRO A 133 -7.68 1.15 17.72
N PRO A 134 -7.49 0.56 18.92
CA PRO A 134 -8.55 0.42 19.90
C PRO A 134 -9.07 1.81 20.28
N ALA A 135 -10.39 1.93 20.45
CA ALA A 135 -11.03 3.18 20.83
C ALA A 135 -10.35 3.75 22.08
N ARG A 136 -9.81 4.97 21.98
CA ARG A 136 -9.13 5.61 23.11
C ARG A 136 -10.15 5.80 24.25
N PRO A 137 -9.80 5.43 25.50
CA PRO A 137 -10.68 5.64 26.64
C PRO A 137 -10.99 7.14 26.80
N ILE A 138 -12.25 7.45 27.11
CA ILE A 138 -12.70 8.83 27.32
C ILE A 138 -11.95 9.39 28.53
N THR A 139 -11.03 10.32 28.27
CA THR A 139 -10.26 11.00 29.30
C THR A 139 -11.15 11.92 30.13
N PHE A 140 -10.78 12.16 31.39
CA PHE A 140 -11.50 13.07 32.30
C PHE A 140 -11.73 14.45 31.67
N GLY A 141 -10.73 15.01 30.99
CA GLY A 141 -10.86 16.29 30.29
C GLY A 141 -11.93 16.31 29.19
N THR A 142 -12.17 15.17 28.53
CA THR A 142 -13.23 15.05 27.51
C THR A 142 -14.62 15.05 28.16
N LYS A 143 -14.77 14.42 29.34
CA LYS A 143 -16.01 14.48 30.13
C LYS A 143 -16.32 15.91 30.58
N VAL A 144 -15.31 16.64 31.07
CA VAL A 144 -15.46 18.05 31.47
C VAL A 144 -15.86 18.91 30.27
N LEU A 145 -15.24 18.71 29.11
CA LEU A 145 -15.61 19.45 27.90
C LEU A 145 -17.08 19.25 27.51
N PHE A 146 -17.59 18.02 27.62
CA PHE A 146 -19.01 17.73 27.36
C PHE A 146 -19.96 18.47 28.30
N VAL A 147 -19.61 18.53 29.59
CA VAL A 147 -20.38 19.30 30.57
C VAL A 147 -20.37 20.79 30.21
N VAL A 148 -19.21 21.35 29.90
CA VAL A 148 -19.09 22.78 29.50
C VAL A 148 -19.91 23.08 28.25
N LEU A 149 -19.87 22.18 27.26
CA LEU A 149 -20.62 22.33 26.02
C LEU A 149 -22.14 22.26 26.25
N GLY A 150 -22.59 21.35 27.12
CA GLY A 150 -23.97 21.27 27.55
C GLY A 150 -24.42 22.55 28.24
N VAL A 151 -23.65 23.03 29.23
CA VAL A 151 -23.91 24.30 29.93
C VAL A 151 -23.99 25.47 28.95
N ALA A 152 -23.03 25.59 28.03
CA ALA A 152 -23.01 26.65 27.03
C ALA A 152 -24.25 26.60 26.11
N GLY A 153 -24.65 25.41 25.66
CA GLY A 153 -25.88 25.20 24.89
C GLY A 153 -27.14 25.61 25.66
N GLY A 154 -27.19 25.29 26.97
CA GLY A 154 -28.29 25.68 27.84
C GLY A 154 -28.38 27.20 28.08
N VAL A 155 -27.24 27.85 28.28
CA VAL A 155 -27.14 29.32 28.42
C VAL A 155 -27.60 30.02 27.14
N LEU A 156 -27.09 29.59 25.98
CA LEU A 156 -27.49 30.15 24.69
C LEU A 156 -28.98 29.91 24.43
N GLY A 157 -29.50 28.74 24.80
CA GLY A 157 -30.94 28.42 24.72
C GLY A 157 -31.78 29.40 25.53
N ALA A 158 -31.39 29.67 26.78
CA ALA A 158 -32.10 30.61 27.65
C ALA A 158 -32.06 32.04 27.12
N ILE A 159 -30.91 32.51 26.64
CA ILE A 159 -30.76 33.84 26.01
C ILE A 159 -31.62 33.94 24.76
N GLY A 160 -31.54 32.96 23.85
CA GLY A 160 -32.33 32.94 22.62
C GLY A 160 -33.83 32.94 22.90
N ASN A 161 -34.29 32.15 23.87
CA ASN A 161 -35.68 32.16 24.32
C ASN A 161 -36.10 33.53 24.87
N GLY A 162 -35.24 34.23 25.62
CA GLY A 162 -35.50 35.58 26.10
C GLY A 162 -35.63 36.61 24.97
N VAL A 163 -34.71 36.57 24.00
CA VAL A 163 -34.71 37.47 22.84
C VAL A 163 -35.94 37.29 21.98
N VAL A 164 -36.33 36.04 21.68
CA VAL A 164 -37.53 35.75 20.86
C VAL A 164 -38.80 36.22 21.54
N ARG A 165 -38.89 36.09 22.87
CA ARG A 165 -40.05 36.60 23.62
C ARG A 165 -40.12 38.12 23.63
N SER A 166 -39.01 38.81 23.86
CA SER A 166 -39.01 40.28 23.88
C SER A 166 -39.29 40.89 22.50
N THR A 167 -38.81 40.26 21.43
CA THR A 167 -39.14 40.69 20.05
C THR A 167 -40.58 40.35 19.68
N GLY A 168 -41.12 39.21 20.12
CA GLY A 168 -42.53 38.85 19.90
C GLY A 168 -43.52 39.78 20.61
N GLU A 169 -43.18 40.22 21.83
CA GLU A 169 -43.94 41.22 22.58
C GLU A 169 -43.89 42.61 21.91
N ALA A 170 -42.74 42.98 21.35
CA ALA A 170 -42.56 44.27 20.67
C ALA A 170 -43.19 44.34 19.26
N ALA A 171 -43.26 43.22 18.55
CA ALA A 171 -43.77 43.16 17.17
C ALA A 171 -45.31 43.15 17.08
N GLY A 172 -46.01 42.66 18.11
CA GLY A 172 -47.48 42.56 18.14
C GLY A 172 -48.07 41.59 17.10
N GLY A 173 -49.41 41.43 17.12
CA GLY A 173 -50.16 40.64 16.13
C GLY A 173 -49.95 39.12 16.23
N ASP A 174 -50.02 38.41 15.10
CA ASP A 174 -49.87 36.93 15.03
C ASP A 174 -48.51 36.44 15.57
N TRP A 175 -47.48 37.27 15.45
CA TRP A 175 -46.15 36.99 16.01
C TRP A 175 -46.13 36.89 17.53
N GLN A 176 -47.01 37.63 18.21
CA GLN A 176 -47.12 37.57 19.67
C GLN A 176 -47.68 36.23 20.15
N GLN A 177 -48.53 35.57 19.33
CA GLN A 177 -49.07 34.24 19.61
C GLN A 177 -48.09 33.12 19.23
N ALA A 178 -47.27 33.31 18.19
CA ALA A 178 -46.30 32.32 17.73
C ALA A 178 -44.97 32.36 18.51
N ALA A 179 -44.56 33.53 19.01
CA ALA A 179 -43.28 33.73 19.72
C ALA A 179 -43.02 32.77 20.89
N PRO A 180 -44.01 32.39 21.74
CA PRO A 180 -43.77 31.45 22.83
C PRO A 180 -43.37 30.05 22.35
N VAL A 181 -43.97 29.58 21.25
CA VAL A 181 -43.69 28.27 20.66
C VAL A 181 -42.30 28.28 20.00
N VAL A 182 -41.99 29.34 19.25
CA VAL A 182 -40.67 29.51 18.62
C VAL A 182 -39.57 29.62 19.67
N ALA A 183 -39.83 30.33 20.79
CA ALA A 183 -38.88 30.45 21.88
C ALA A 183 -38.57 29.09 22.55
N LEU A 184 -39.59 28.23 22.72
CA LEU A 184 -39.41 26.86 23.22
C LEU A 184 -38.63 25.98 22.24
N LEU A 185 -38.87 26.13 20.94
CA LEU A 185 -38.09 25.42 19.92
C LEU A 185 -36.62 25.83 20.00
N VAL A 186 -36.32 27.13 20.10
CA VAL A 186 -34.95 27.66 20.24
C VAL A 186 -34.28 27.15 21.51
N LEU A 187 -35.00 27.15 22.64
CA LEU A 187 -34.52 26.61 23.92
C LEU A 187 -34.09 25.14 23.80
N LEU A 188 -34.84 24.34 23.05
CA LEU A 188 -34.59 22.91 22.87
C LEU A 188 -33.57 22.59 21.76
N LEU A 189 -33.48 23.42 20.72
CA LEU A 189 -32.61 23.18 19.56
C LEU A 189 -31.12 23.36 19.90
N LEU A 190 -30.81 24.31 20.77
CA LEU A 190 -29.43 24.66 21.13
C LEU A 190 -28.69 23.56 21.92
N PRO A 191 -29.31 22.86 22.89
CA PRO A 191 -28.75 21.64 23.48
C PRO A 191 -28.50 20.51 22.45
N VAL A 192 -29.35 20.37 21.43
CA VAL A 192 -29.16 19.37 20.37
C VAL A 192 -27.96 19.73 19.50
N LEU A 193 -27.80 21.01 19.14
CA LEU A 193 -26.60 21.49 18.43
C LEU A 193 -25.32 21.31 19.24
N ALA A 194 -25.38 21.41 20.57
CA ALA A 194 -24.27 21.07 21.46
C ALA A 194 -23.88 19.58 21.32
N VAL A 195 -24.84 18.66 21.23
CA VAL A 195 -24.53 17.23 20.98
C VAL A 195 -23.86 17.01 19.63
N VAL A 196 -24.31 17.71 18.56
CA VAL A 196 -23.68 17.61 17.23
C VAL A 196 -22.25 18.15 17.24
N THR A 197 -21.99 19.26 17.93
CA THR A 197 -20.63 19.80 18.07
C THR A 197 -19.75 18.89 18.93
N ALA A 198 -20.29 18.27 19.99
CA ALA A 198 -19.60 17.24 20.75
C ALA A 198 -19.19 16.04 19.86
N LYS A 199 -20.13 15.58 19.01
CA LYS A 199 -19.90 14.50 18.03
C LYS A 199 -18.75 14.84 17.07
N LEU A 200 -18.76 16.05 16.51
CA LEU A 200 -17.69 16.53 15.63
C LEU A 200 -16.32 16.56 16.32
N VAL A 201 -16.29 17.00 17.58
CA VAL A 201 -15.05 17.03 18.38
C VAL A 201 -14.55 15.61 18.68
N THR A 202 -15.44 14.66 18.99
CA THR A 202 -15.06 13.27 19.23
C THR A 202 -14.59 12.54 17.99
N ASP A 203 -15.25 12.78 16.85
CA ASP A 203 -14.88 12.17 15.58
C ASP A 203 -13.48 12.67 15.15
N ARG A 204 -13.17 13.96 15.38
CA ARG A 204 -11.81 14.50 15.20
C ARG A 204 -10.77 13.91 16.14
N ARG A 205 -11.16 13.47 17.34
CA ARG A 205 -10.24 12.90 18.34
C ARG A 205 -10.12 11.38 18.25
N GLY A 206 -10.87 10.72 17.36
CA GLY A 206 -10.88 9.26 17.22
C GLY A 206 -11.42 8.54 18.44
N THR A 207 -12.30 9.19 19.20
CA THR A 207 -12.95 8.63 20.40
C THR A 207 -14.40 8.32 20.04
N ALA A 208 -14.87 7.10 20.33
CA ALA A 208 -16.28 6.78 20.14
C ALA A 208 -17.14 7.62 21.09
N LEU A 209 -18.21 8.23 20.56
CA LEU A 209 -19.18 8.94 21.38
C LEU A 209 -20.05 7.91 22.08
N ASP A 210 -19.77 7.67 23.36
CA ASP A 210 -20.53 6.75 24.20
C ASP A 210 -21.93 7.33 24.49
N THR A 211 -22.94 6.46 24.65
CA THR A 211 -24.32 6.85 25.00
C THR A 211 -24.34 7.70 26.26
N ALA A 212 -23.48 7.38 27.23
CA ALA A 212 -23.32 8.17 28.45
C ALA A 212 -22.86 9.62 28.17
N ALA A 213 -22.00 9.85 27.17
CA ALA A 213 -21.54 11.18 26.81
C ALA A 213 -22.67 12.03 26.20
N VAL A 214 -23.48 11.44 25.33
CA VAL A 214 -24.67 12.09 24.76
C VAL A 214 -25.64 12.49 25.86
N VAL A 215 -25.94 11.56 26.78
CA VAL A 215 -26.83 11.83 27.92
C VAL A 215 -26.28 12.94 28.81
N THR A 216 -24.96 12.98 29.01
CA THR A 216 -24.32 14.03 29.83
C THR A 216 -24.46 15.41 29.20
N VAL A 217 -24.12 15.57 27.91
CA VAL A 217 -24.25 16.87 27.20
C VAL A 217 -25.71 17.32 27.15
N LEU A 218 -26.61 16.43 26.75
CA LEU A 218 -28.03 16.75 26.60
C LEU A 218 -28.67 17.06 27.96
N GLY A 219 -28.39 16.23 28.96
CA GLY A 219 -28.91 16.38 30.32
C GLY A 219 -28.43 17.67 30.98
N THR A 220 -27.13 17.99 30.88
CA THR A 220 -26.60 19.24 31.43
C THR A 220 -27.13 20.48 30.70
N GLY A 221 -27.27 20.42 29.38
CA GLY A 221 -27.84 21.52 28.59
C GLY A 221 -29.31 21.76 28.89
N LEU A 222 -30.12 20.71 28.95
CA LEU A 222 -31.54 20.81 29.32
C LEU A 222 -31.73 21.30 30.75
N ALA A 223 -30.98 20.74 31.71
CA ALA A 223 -31.05 21.17 33.10
C ALA A 223 -30.69 22.65 33.24
N THR A 224 -29.62 23.10 32.57
CA THR A 224 -29.17 24.50 32.61
C THR A 224 -30.21 25.43 31.96
N ALA A 225 -30.75 25.05 30.80
CA ALA A 225 -31.80 25.81 30.12
C ALA A 225 -33.06 25.95 30.99
N LEU A 226 -33.51 24.87 31.64
CA LEU A 226 -34.68 24.86 32.51
C LEU A 226 -34.47 25.70 33.77
N VAL A 227 -33.31 25.59 34.41
CA VAL A 227 -32.97 26.39 35.60
C VAL A 227 -32.94 27.88 35.26
N LEU A 228 -32.27 28.27 34.18
CA LEU A 228 -32.22 29.66 33.74
C LEU A 228 -33.59 30.18 33.34
N HIS A 229 -34.40 29.35 32.66
CA HIS A 229 -35.76 29.71 32.30
C HIS A 229 -36.64 29.93 33.53
N ALA A 230 -36.57 29.04 34.52
CA ALA A 230 -37.32 29.15 35.77
C ALA A 230 -36.87 30.38 36.58
N ALA A 231 -35.57 30.62 36.68
CA ALA A 231 -35.03 31.81 37.34
C ALA A 231 -35.51 33.11 36.66
N ALA A 232 -35.54 33.15 35.33
CA ALA A 232 -36.03 34.29 34.56
C ALA A 232 -37.57 34.47 34.61
N GLN A 233 -38.32 33.47 35.09
CA GLN A 233 -39.75 33.60 35.38
C GLN A 233 -40.00 34.07 36.80
N LEU A 234 -39.21 33.62 37.78
CA LEU A 234 -39.33 34.03 39.19
C LEU A 234 -38.87 35.47 39.45
N GLY A 235 -37.99 36.01 38.59
CA GLY A 235 -37.51 37.39 38.68
C GLY A 235 -38.35 38.43 37.94
N ARG A 236 -39.47 38.03 37.31
CA ARG A 236 -40.44 38.92 36.65
C ARG A 236 -41.73 38.96 37.46
#